data_AF-A0A966D6V9-F1
#
_entry.id   AF-A0A966D6V9-F1
#
_cell.length_a   1.000
_cell.length_b   1.000
_cell.length_c   1.000
_cell.angle_alpha   90.00
_cell.angle_beta   90.00
_cell.angle_gamma   90.00
#
_symmetry.space_group_name_H-M   'P 1'
#
loop_
_entity.id
_entity.type
_entity.pdbx_description
1 polymer ?
#
loop_
_entity_poly.entity_id
_entity_poly.type
_entity_poly.pdbx_seq_one_letter_code
_entity_poly.pdbx_strand_id
1 'polypeptide(L)' 'MGKKILATLPGFDGLNEEDLEKILAIAVAKKYEKKELLFSDGERGAGFFVIVRGRVKVIKVSPEGKEVILHLCGP' A
#
# COMPACT_ATOMS: atom_id res chain seq x y z
N MET A 1 -2.42 7.39 10.62
CA MET A 1 -1.77 8.10 9.50
C MET A 1 -2.10 9.57 9.66
N GLY A 2 -1.15 10.50 9.51
CA GLY A 2 -1.42 11.94 9.59
C GLY A 2 -0.83 12.70 8.40
N LYS A 3 -1.24 13.95 8.20
CA LYS A 3 -0.83 14.80 7.05
C LYS A 3 0.66 14.78 6.78
N LYS A 4 1.47 14.97 7.84
CA LYS A 4 2.94 14.98 7.75
C LYS A 4 3.52 13.70 7.16
N ILE A 5 2.94 12.54 7.48
CA ILE A 5 3.42 11.26 6.95
C ILE A 5 3.00 11.14 5.49
N LEU A 6 1.74 11.45 5.17
CA LEU A 6 1.23 11.36 3.80
C LEU A 6 2.04 12.25 2.83
N ALA A 7 2.36 13.48 3.23
CA ALA A 7 3.15 14.42 2.43
C ALA A 7 4.60 13.95 2.15
N THR A 8 5.12 12.96 2.88
CA THR A 8 6.45 12.39 2.65
C THR A 8 6.44 11.16 1.75
N LEU A 9 5.25 10.66 1.39
CA LEU A 9 5.10 9.43 0.62
C LEU A 9 5.14 9.75 -0.88
N PRO A 10 5.81 8.90 -1.69
CA PRO A 10 5.89 9.12 -3.13
C PRO A 10 4.50 9.27 -3.78
N GLY A 11 4.34 10.31 -4.60
CA GLY A 11 3.09 10.61 -5.30
C GLY A 11 2.13 11.51 -4.53
N PHE A 12 2.48 11.90 -3.30
CA PHE A 12 1.77 12.91 -2.50
C PHE A 12 2.65 14.10 -2.13
N ASP A 13 3.93 14.05 -2.48
CA ASP A 13 4.85 15.16 -2.36
C ASP A 13 4.41 16.31 -3.28
N GLY A 14 4.34 17.52 -2.73
CA GLY A 14 3.88 18.72 -3.45
C GLY A 14 2.38 19.02 -3.35
N LEU A 15 1.57 18.17 -2.70
CA LEU A 15 0.18 18.50 -2.40
C LEU A 15 0.10 19.53 -1.27
N ASN A 16 -0.86 20.46 -1.41
CA ASN A 16 -1.17 21.43 -0.36
C ASN A 16 -1.93 20.76 0.80
N GLU A 17 -2.12 21.49 1.90
CA GLU A 17 -2.78 20.94 3.08
C GLU A 17 -4.23 20.49 2.83
N GLU A 18 -4.99 21.24 2.02
CA GLU A 18 -6.39 20.95 1.76
C GLU A 18 -6.56 19.63 0.98
N ASP A 19 -5.70 19.41 -0.01
CA ASP A 19 -5.73 18.18 -0.81
C ASP A 19 -5.26 16.96 0.02
N LEU A 20 -4.28 17.15 0.90
CA LEU A 20 -3.89 16.12 1.86
C LEU A 20 -5.04 15.76 2.82
N GLU A 21 -5.84 16.74 3.26
CA GLU A 21 -7.03 16.48 4.09
C GLU A 21 -8.10 15.68 3.35
N LYS A 22 -8.38 16.04 2.09
CA LYS A 22 -9.33 15.30 1.23
C LYS A 22 -8.92 13.83 1.07
N ILE A 23 -7.62 13.57 0.88
CA ILE A 23 -7.11 12.20 0.76
C ILE A 23 -7.22 11.47 2.10
N LEU A 24 -6.84 12.11 3.21
CA LEU A 24 -6.95 11.50 4.54
C LEU A 24 -8.40 11.18 4.92
N ALA A 25 -9.37 11.97 4.47
CA ALA A 25 -10.78 11.74 4.74
C ALA A 25 -11.30 10.41 4.15
N ILE A 26 -10.67 9.92 3.07
CA ILE A 26 -11.03 8.63 2.43
C ILE A 26 -10.02 7.52 2.75
N ALA A 27 -8.92 7.83 3.42
CA ALA A 27 -7.87 6.86 3.74
C ALA A 27 -8.26 5.98 4.93
N VAL A 28 -8.02 4.67 4.81
CA VAL A 28 -8.29 3.70 5.88
C VAL A 28 -6.98 3.16 6.44
N ALA A 29 -6.72 3.43 7.72
CA ALA A 29 -5.57 2.86 8.41
C ALA A 29 -5.81 1.38 8.72
N LYS A 30 -4.96 0.51 8.19
CA LYS A 30 -4.97 -0.94 8.47
C LYS A 30 -3.63 -1.39 9.03
N LYS A 31 -3.68 -2.38 9.92
CA LYS A 31 -2.51 -3.10 10.42
C LYS A 31 -2.66 -4.55 10.00
N TYR A 32 -1.54 -5.15 9.61
CA TYR A 32 -1.46 -6.52 9.15
C TYR A 32 -0.32 -7.21 9.89
N GLU A 33 -0.51 -8.47 10.21
CA GLU A 33 0.52 -9.30 10.81
C GLU A 33 1.49 -9.84 9.75
N LYS A 34 2.66 -10.29 10.20
CA LYS A 34 3.66 -10.86 9.30
C LYS A 34 3.07 -12.08 8.58
N LYS A 35 3.21 -12.12 7.25
CA LYS A 35 2.66 -13.15 6.33
C LYS A 35 1.15 -13.08 6.09
N GLU A 36 0.46 -12.05 6.57
CA GLU A 36 -0.93 -11.84 6.22
C GLU A 36 -1.08 -11.44 4.75
N LEU A 37 -2.12 -11.96 4.08
CA LEU A 37 -2.44 -11.68 2.69
C LEU A 37 -3.25 -10.39 2.60
N LEU A 38 -2.76 -9.42 1.82
CA LEU A 38 -3.43 -8.12 1.67
C LEU A 38 -4.52 -8.15 0.58
N PHE A 39 -4.23 -8.76 -0.57
CA PHE A 39 -5.14 -8.96 -1.70
C PHE A 39 -4.58 -10.02 -2.66
N SER A 40 -5.45 -10.56 -3.53
CA SER A 40 -5.11 -11.58 -4.53
C SER A 40 -5.39 -11.12 -5.97
N ASP A 41 -4.70 -11.72 -6.94
CA ASP A 41 -5.03 -11.59 -8.37
C ASP A 41 -6.48 -12.06 -8.62
N GLY A 42 -7.23 -11.31 -9.45
CA GLY A 42 -8.65 -11.55 -9.72
C GLY A 42 -9.63 -10.99 -8.70
N GLU A 43 -9.19 -10.47 -7.55
CA GLU A 43 -10.06 -9.75 -6.61
C GLU A 43 -10.38 -8.34 -7.13
N ARG A 44 -11.59 -7.85 -6.84
CA ARG A 44 -11.99 -6.49 -7.23
C ARG A 44 -11.09 -5.47 -6.53
N GLY A 45 -10.34 -4.69 -7.31
CA GLY A 45 -9.58 -3.57 -6.79
C GLY A 45 -10.50 -2.48 -6.25
N ALA A 46 -10.43 -2.22 -4.94
CA ALA A 46 -11.16 -1.15 -4.26
C ALA A 46 -10.30 0.11 -4.03
N GLY A 47 -9.00 0.05 -4.34
CA GLY A 47 -8.04 1.11 -4.11
C GLY A 47 -6.61 0.58 -4.13
N PHE A 48 -5.67 1.36 -3.60
CA PHE A 48 -4.27 0.97 -3.46
C PHE A 48 -3.79 1.14 -2.02
N PHE A 49 -2.65 0.53 -1.72
CA PHE A 49 -2.02 0.60 -0.41
C PHE A 49 -0.84 1.57 -0.44
N VAL A 50 -0.67 2.28 0.68
CA VAL A 50 0.55 3.04 0.96
C VAL A 50 1.17 2.48 2.23
N ILE A 51 2.45 2.10 2.16
CA ILE A 51 3.13 1.44 3.27
C ILE A 51 3.74 2.51 4.18
N VAL A 52 3.14 2.67 5.36
CA VAL A 52 3.64 3.59 6.39
C VAL A 52 4.84 3.02 7.13
N ARG A 53 4.79 1.71 7.38
CA ARG A 53 5.78 0.99 8.17
C ARG A 53 5.72 -0.49 7.82
N GLY A 54 6.89 -1.12 7.78
CA GLY A 54 7.02 -2.54 7.45
C GLY A 54 7.38 -2.73 5.99
N ARG A 55 7.23 -3.96 5.49
CA ARG A 55 7.53 -4.33 4.11
C ARG A 55 6.50 -5.31 3.60
N VAL A 56 6.18 -5.21 2.31
CA VAL A 56 5.25 -6.09 1.61
C VAL A 56 5.96 -6.65 0.39
N LYS A 57 5.80 -7.96 0.15
CA LYS A 57 6.22 -8.59 -1.11
C LYS A 57 5.01 -8.68 -2.03
N VAL A 58 5.16 -8.22 -3.26
CA VAL A 58 4.21 -8.53 -4.34
C VAL A 58 4.78 -9.74 -5.07
N ILE A 59 4.01 -10.82 -5.10
CA ILE A 59 4.43 -12.08 -5.71
C ILE A 59 3.45 -12.50 -6.80
N LYS A 60 3.95 -13.31 -7.74
CA LYS A 60 3.11 -14.11 -8.64
C LYS A 60 3.46 -15.57 -8.45
N VAL A 61 2.45 -16.44 -8.53
CA VAL A 61 2.60 -17.88 -8.42
C VAL A 61 2.50 -18.47 -9.81
N SER A 62 3.48 -19.27 -10.24
CA SER A 62 3.44 -19.98 -11.52
C SER A 62 2.42 -21.14 -11.47
N PRO A 63 1.99 -21.68 -12.62
CA PRO A 63 1.12 -22.87 -12.65
C PRO A 63 1.70 -24.07 -11.90
N GLU A 64 3.03 -24.17 -11.82
CA GLU A 64 3.76 -25.22 -11.08
C GLU A 64 3.92 -24.90 -9.58
N GLY A 65 3.31 -23.82 -9.09
CA GLY A 65 3.31 -23.42 -7.69
C GLY A 65 4.54 -22.63 -7.23
N LYS A 66 5.39 -22.16 -8.15
CA LYS A 66 6.60 -21.40 -7.78
C LYS A 66 6.27 -19.93 -7.54
N GLU A 67 6.67 -19.40 -6.38
CA GLU A 67 6.57 -17.97 -6.10
C GLU A 67 7.71 -17.19 -6.76
N VAL A 68 7.37 -16.11 -7.48
CA VAL A 68 8.30 -15.12 -8.00
C VAL A 68 7.98 -13.77 -7.36
N ILE A 69 8.98 -13.16 -6.72
CA ILE A 69 8.86 -11.80 -6.18
C ILE A 69 8.94 -10.81 -7.34
N LEU A 70 7.88 -10.06 -7.55
CA LEU A 70 7.85 -8.98 -8.54
C LEU A 70 8.39 -7.68 -7.94
N HIS A 71 7.95 -7.35 -6.73
CA HIS A 71 8.34 -6.13 -6.03
C HIS A 71 8.47 -6.37 -4.53
N LEU A 72 9.43 -5.66 -3.92
CA LEU A 72 9.52 -5.48 -2.48
C LEU A 72 9.21 -4.02 -2.18
N CYS A 73 8.09 -3.79 -1.51
CA CYS A 73 7.59 -2.47 -1.19
C CYS A 73 7.85 -2.16 0.30
N GLY A 74 8.29 -0.95 0.59
CA GLY A 74 8.50 -0.42 1.93
C GLY A 74 8.54 1.11 1.89
N PRO A 75 8.50 1.78 3.05
CA PRO A 75 8.70 3.22 3.14
C PRO A 75 10.12 3.63 2.73
#